data_AF-A0A672KM28-F1
#
_entry.id   AF-A0A672KM28-F1
#
_cell.length_a   1.000
_cell.length_b   1.000
_cell.length_c   1.000
_cell.angle_alpha   90.00
_cell.angle_beta   90.00
_cell.angle_gamma   90.00
#
_symmetry.space_group_name_H-M   'P 1'
#
loop_
_entity.id
_entity.type
_entity.pdbx_description
1 polymer ?
#
loop_
_entity_poly.entity_id
_entity_poly.type
_entity_poly.pdbx_seq_one_letter_code
_entity_poly.pdbx_strand_id
1 'polypeptide(L)'
;MNRHDVMWTLVVSRWFICLYVDILPVETVLRIWDCLFYEGSKILFRVALTLIRHHQNLISQAQSLPEICERFKQITHGEYVEDSSNTPLIFFPAPLSMH
;
A
#
# COMPACT_ATOMS: atom_id res chain seq x y z
N MET A 1 -14.23 -13.81 19.44
CA MET A 1 -13.47 -13.15 18.36
C MET A 1 -14.21 -13.37 17.05
N ASN A 2 -14.67 -12.32 16.38
CA ASN A 2 -15.41 -12.45 15.12
C ASN A 2 -14.43 -12.84 13.99
N ARG A 3 -14.74 -13.86 13.17
CA ARG A 3 -13.85 -14.34 12.10
C ARG A 3 -13.42 -13.23 11.12
N HIS A 4 -14.26 -12.21 10.94
CA HIS A 4 -13.99 -11.04 10.10
C HIS A 4 -12.83 -10.18 10.63
N ASP A 5 -12.69 -10.08 11.95
CA ASP A 5 -11.63 -9.29 12.60
C ASP A 5 -10.24 -9.93 12.37
N VAL A 6 -10.20 -11.26 12.44
CA VAL A 6 -9.00 -12.05 12.17
C VAL A 6 -8.57 -11.93 10.70
N MET A 7 -9.52 -11.96 9.76
CA MET A 7 -9.23 -11.80 8.32
C MET A 7 -8.62 -10.43 8.01
N TRP A 8 -9.20 -9.36 8.57
CA TRP A 8 -8.70 -8.00 8.36
C TRP A 8 -7.30 -7.79 8.93
N THR A 9 -7.09 -8.27 10.15
CA THR A 9 -5.79 -8.20 10.83
C THR A 9 -4.72 -8.92 10.02
N LEU A 10 -5.00 -10.08 9.45
CA LEU A 10 -4.05 -10.83 8.61
C LEU A 10 -3.67 -10.10 7.32
N VAL A 11 -4.65 -9.49 6.64
CA VAL A 11 -4.39 -8.76 5.38
C VAL A 11 -3.49 -7.54 5.66
N VAL A 12 -3.83 -6.74 6.66
CA VAL A 12 -3.10 -5.51 6.99
C VAL A 12 -1.73 -5.84 7.57
N SER A 13 -1.63 -6.80 8.49
CA SER A 13 -0.35 -7.20 9.09
C SER A 13 0.64 -7.74 8.06
N ARG A 14 0.17 -8.45 7.03
CA ARG A 14 1.04 -8.95 5.96
C ARG A 14 1.77 -7.83 5.24
N TRP A 15 1.14 -6.68 5.03
CA TRP A 15 1.78 -5.52 4.40
C TRP A 15 2.98 -5.00 5.18
N PHE A 16 2.84 -4.92 6.51
CA PHE A 16 3.89 -4.43 7.39
C PHE A 16 4.97 -5.48 7.68
N ILE A 17 4.60 -6.75 7.82
CA ILE A 17 5.55 -7.84 8.08
C ILE A 17 6.42 -8.10 6.84
N CYS A 18 5.83 -8.14 5.65
CA CYS A 18 6.56 -8.37 4.40
C CYS A 18 7.16 -7.09 3.82
N LEU A 19 7.01 -5.93 4.48
CA LEU A 19 7.49 -4.62 3.99
C LEU A 19 7.14 -4.37 2.51
N TYR A 20 5.93 -4.76 2.11
CA TYR A 20 5.40 -4.64 0.74
C TYR A 20 6.11 -5.46 -0.35
N VAL A 21 7.09 -6.31 -0.04
CA VAL A 21 7.86 -7.12 -1.01
C VAL A 21 6.95 -8.01 -1.87
N ASP A 22 5.96 -8.65 -1.25
CA ASP A 22 5.02 -9.56 -1.94
C ASP A 22 3.82 -8.83 -2.56
N ILE A 23 3.81 -7.49 -2.49
CA ILE A 23 2.64 -6.66 -2.77
C ILE A 23 2.89 -5.69 -3.93
N LEU A 24 4.12 -5.23 -4.09
CA LEU A 24 4.52 -4.23 -5.06
C LEU A 24 5.72 -4.73 -5.89
N PRO A 25 5.95 -4.19 -7.10
CA PRO A 25 7.13 -4.50 -7.89
C PRO A 25 8.41 -4.20 -7.11
N VAL A 26 9.44 -5.02 -7.33
CA VAL A 26 10.74 -4.94 -6.62
C VAL A 26 11.35 -3.52 -6.66
N GLU A 27 11.25 -2.82 -7.78
CA GLU A 27 11.76 -1.45 -7.90
C GLU A 27 11.08 -0.47 -6.94
N THR A 28 9.77 -0.60 -6.74
CA THR A 28 9.01 0.25 -5.80
C THR A 28 9.34 -0.12 -4.36
N VAL A 29 9.48 -1.42 -4.08
CA VAL A 29 9.85 -1.93 -2.75
C VAL A 29 11.23 -1.42 -2.33
N LEU A 30 12.21 -1.46 -3.23
CA LEU A 30 13.56 -0.95 -2.95
C LEU A 30 13.54 0.54 -2.61
N ARG A 31 12.75 1.37 -3.32
CA ARG A 31 12.59 2.79 -2.97
C ARG A 31 11.92 3.00 -1.61
N ILE A 32 10.91 2.18 -1.28
CA ILE A 32 10.28 2.21 0.05
C ILE A 32 11.31 1.89 1.12
N TRP A 33 12.20 0.93 0.86
CA TRP A 33 13.27 0.53 1.77
C TRP A 33 14.33 1.63 1.94
N ASP A 34 14.75 2.29 0.85
CA ASP A 34 15.67 3.44 0.93
C ASP A 34 15.12 4.52 1.88
N CYS A 35 13.84 4.86 1.73
CA CYS A 35 13.18 5.84 2.59
C CYS A 35 12.89 5.30 4.00
N LEU A 36 12.67 4.00 4.18
CA LEU A 36 12.55 3.37 5.49
C LEU A 36 13.86 3.50 6.28
N PHE A 37 15.01 3.28 5.65
CA PHE A 37 16.31 3.41 6.29
C PHE A 37 16.72 4.87 6.53
N TYR A 38 16.20 5.80 5.73
CA TYR A 38 16.49 7.24 5.87
C TYR A 38 15.54 7.98 6.84
N GLU A 39 14.22 7.90 6.64
CA GLU A 39 13.19 8.61 7.45
C GLU A 39 12.64 7.77 8.61
N GLY A 40 12.75 6.43 8.53
CA GLY A 40 12.20 5.50 9.51
C GLY A 40 10.82 4.92 9.15
N SER A 41 10.23 4.18 10.10
CA SER A 41 9.03 3.36 9.88
C SER A 41 7.74 4.11 9.51
N LYS A 42 7.72 5.44 9.63
CA LYS A 42 6.58 6.28 9.23
C LYS A 42 6.24 6.12 7.74
N ILE A 43 7.24 5.80 6.91
CA ILE A 43 7.06 5.53 5.49
C ILE A 43 6.10 4.37 5.26
N LEU A 44 6.16 3.31 6.06
CA LEU A 44 5.28 2.15 5.90
C LEU A 44 3.80 2.53 6.05
N PHE A 45 3.47 3.38 7.02
CA PHE A 45 2.10 3.85 7.19
C PHE A 45 1.65 4.76 6.04
N ARG A 46 2.53 5.62 5.53
CA ARG A 46 2.25 6.45 4.35
C ARG A 46 1.97 5.58 3.14
N VAL A 47 2.76 4.53 2.94
CA VAL A 47 2.57 3.54 1.86
C VAL A 47 1.18 2.89 1.95
N ALA A 48 0.84 2.35 3.12
CA ALA A 48 -0.46 1.73 3.35
C ALA A 48 -1.61 2.70 3.02
N LEU A 49 -1.55 3.94 3.52
CA LEU A 49 -2.60 4.93 3.30
C LEU A 49 -2.71 5.33 1.83
N THR A 50 -1.57 5.49 1.14
CA THR A 50 -1.54 5.78 -0.29
C THR A 50 -2.18 4.66 -1.11
N LEU A 51 -1.88 3.40 -0.81
CA LEU A 51 -2.51 2.25 -1.47
C LEU A 51 -4.03 2.23 -1.27
N ILE A 52 -4.47 2.49 -0.03
CA ILE A 52 -5.90 2.58 0.29
C ILE A 52 -6.56 3.74 -0.46
N ARG A 53 -5.92 4.91 -0.51
CA ARG A 53 -6.45 6.08 -1.23
C ARG A 53 -6.55 5.85 -2.73
N HIS A 54 -5.56 5.19 -3.32
CA HIS A 54 -5.57 4.86 -4.75
C HIS A 54 -6.73 3.90 -5.09
N HIS A 55 -7.01 2.94 -4.22
CA HIS A 55 -8.09 1.98 -4.38
C HIS A 55 -9.38 2.39 -3.67
N GLN A 56 -9.50 3.64 -3.21
CA GLN A 56 -10.63 4.09 -2.41
C GLN A 56 -11.95 3.89 -3.15
N ASN A 57 -11.98 4.15 -4.46
CA ASN A 57 -13.17 3.94 -5.30
C ASN A 57 -13.57 2.47 -5.41
N LEU A 58 -12.59 1.54 -5.45
CA LEU A 58 -12.83 0.09 -5.44
C LEU A 58 -13.34 -0.38 -4.07
N ILE A 59 -12.75 0.14 -3.00
CA ILE A 59 -13.12 -0.19 -1.62
C ILE A 59 -14.51 0.36 -1.28
N SER A 60 -14.85 1.57 -1.72
CA SER A 60 -16.14 2.21 -1.45
C SER A 60 -17.32 1.52 -2.12
N GLN A 61 -17.06 0.73 -3.17
CA GLN A 61 -18.10 -0.05 -3.86
C GLN A 61 -18.41 -1.38 -3.16
N ALA A 62 -17.59 -1.82 -2.21
CA ALA A 62 -17.84 -3.05 -1.47
C ALA A 62 -18.99 -2.88 -0.46
N GLN A 63 -19.91 -3.82 -0.45
CA GLN A 63 -21.10 -3.79 0.42
C GLN A 63 -20.94 -4.65 1.68
N SER A 64 -19.82 -5.38 1.79
CA SER A 64 -19.55 -6.27 2.92
C SER A 64 -18.06 -6.36 3.25
N LEU A 65 -17.75 -6.67 4.52
CA LEU A 65 -16.36 -6.89 4.98
C LEU A 65 -15.59 -7.95 4.16
N PRO A 66 -16.20 -9.10 3.79
CA PRO A 66 -15.54 -10.06 2.90
C PRO A 66 -15.18 -9.49 1.53
N GLU A 67 -16.05 -8.69 0.92
CA GLU A 67 -15.75 -8.02 -0.35
C GLU A 67 -14.62 -7.03 -0.21
N ILE A 68 -14.60 -6.23 0.86
CA ILE A 68 -13.48 -5.31 1.13
C ILE A 68 -12.18 -6.10 1.19
N CYS A 69 -12.13 -7.21 1.94
CA CYS A 69 -10.93 -8.05 2.01
C CYS A 69 -10.51 -8.57 0.63
N GLU A 70 -11.47 -8.96 -0.22
CA GLU A 70 -11.19 -9.42 -1.57
C GLU A 70 -10.66 -8.30 -2.47
N ARG A 71 -11.22 -7.09 -2.38
CA ARG A 71 -10.68 -5.90 -3.07
C ARG A 71 -9.27 -5.57 -2.59
N PHE A 72 -9.00 -5.69 -1.30
CA PHE A 72 -7.65 -5.50 -0.75
C PHE A 72 -6.66 -6.55 -1.25
N LYS A 73 -7.08 -7.80 -1.48
CA LYS A 73 -6.22 -8.79 -2.16
C LYS A 73 -5.94 -8.40 -3.60
N GLN A 74 -6.89 -7.80 -4.31
CA GLN A 74 -6.67 -7.31 -5.68
C GLN A 74 -5.59 -6.21 -5.73
N ILE A 75 -5.47 -5.38 -4.69
CA ILE A 75 -4.35 -4.42 -4.54
C ILE A 75 -3.00 -5.13 -4.59
N THR A 76 -2.92 -6.36 -4.06
CA THR A 76 -1.69 -7.15 -3.99
C THR A 76 -1.40 -7.97 -5.24
N HIS A 77 -2.37 -8.09 -6.15
CA HIS A 77 -2.28 -8.88 -7.39
C HIS A 77 -2.28 -8.01 -8.65
N GLY A 78 -2.39 -6.69 -8.53
CA GLY A 78 -2.40 -5.77 -9.66
C GLY A 78 -1.01 -5.62 -10.27
N GLU A 79 -0.94 -5.74 -11.60
CA GLU A 79 0.24 -5.40 -12.40
C GLU A 79 0.54 -3.90 -12.22
N TYR A 80 1.36 -3.55 -11.23
CA TYR A 80 1.92 -2.20 -11.04
C TYR A 80 3.11 -1.97 -11.99
N VAL A 81 2.99 -2.46 -13.22
CA VAL A 81 3.92 -2.28 -14.32
C VAL A 81 3.03 -1.65 -15.39
N GLU A 82 2.96 -0.32 -15.49
CA GLU A 82 3.35 0.31 -16.76
C GLU A 82 3.44 1.85 -16.71
N ASP A 83 3.29 2.50 -15.55
CA ASP A 83 3.37 3.97 -15.50
C ASP A 83 4.55 4.44 -14.64
N SER A 84 5.76 4.26 -15.20
CA SER A 84 7.04 4.78 -14.69
C SER A 84 7.05 6.29 -14.47
N SER A 85 6.06 7.02 -14.99
CA SER A 85 5.95 8.47 -14.92
C SER A 85 5.17 8.98 -13.70
N ASN A 86 4.27 8.17 -13.12
CA ASN A 86 3.33 8.63 -12.08
C ASN A 86 3.56 7.99 -10.70
N THR A 87 4.26 6.87 -10.64
CA THR A 87 4.67 6.22 -9.39
C THR A 87 5.54 7.07 -8.45
N PRO A 88 6.47 7.94 -8.90
CA PRO A 88 7.31 8.70 -7.96
C PRO A 88 6.55 9.81 -7.21
N LEU A 89 5.54 10.43 -7.82
CA LEU A 89 4.86 11.61 -7.24
C LEU A 89 3.79 11.27 -6.19
N ILE A 90 3.15 10.09 -6.29
CA ILE A 90 2.07 9.70 -5.39
C ILE A 90 2.61 9.27 -4.02
N PHE A 91 3.78 8.63 -3.99
CA PHE A 91 4.40 8.13 -2.78
C PHE A 91 5.29 9.17 -2.07
N PHE A 92 5.99 9.95 -2.88
CA PHE A 92 6.89 11.00 -2.43
C PHE A 92 6.40 12.30 -3.06
N PRO A 93 5.57 13.11 -2.35
CA PRO A 93 5.40 14.49 -2.79
C PRO A 93 6.81 15.06 -2.91
N ALA A 94 7.09 15.71 -4.05
CA ALA A 94 8.37 16.35 -4.32
C ALA A 94 8.84 17.09 -3.05
N PRO A 95 10.15 17.06 -2.72
CA PRO A 95 10.66 17.76 -1.55
C PRO A 95 10.13 19.19 -1.63
N LEU A 96 9.36 19.60 -0.62
CA LEU A 96 8.88 20.96 -0.48
C LEU A 96 10.08 21.85 -0.77
N SER A 97 10.00 22.59 -1.87
CA SER A 97 11.01 23.54 -2.30
C SER A 97 11.35 24.39 -1.08
N MET A 98 12.53 24.13 -0.53
CA MET A 98 13.09 24.89 0.57
C MET A 98 13.35 26.29 0.01
N HIS A 99 12.47 27.22 0.35
CA HIS A 99 12.67 28.65 0.13
C HIS A 99 12.44 29.38 1.45
#